data_AF-B8LP56-F1
#
_entry.id   AF-B8LP56-F1
#
_cell.length_a   1.000
_cell.length_b   1.000
_cell.length_c   1.000
_cell.angle_alpha   90.00
_cell.angle_beta   90.00
_cell.angle_gamma   90.00
#
_symmetry.space_group_name_H-M   'P 1'
#
loop_
_entity.id
_entity.type
_entity.pdbx_description
1 polymer ?
#
loop_
_entity_poly.entity_id
_entity_poly.type
_entity_poly.pdbx_seq_one_letter_code
_entity_poly.pdbx_strand_id
1 'polypeptide(L)'
;MKIGIAMRKVFEERRKRKKLQEICLLEWEEIIAEAARIGASGEDELQWDAYGILKEKMHQDWLQVIEMEKAMASRSVKTRGPLNQLSRRRRYQRQSKPNGQIL
;
A
#
# COMPACT_ATOMS: atom_id res chain seq x y z
N MET A 1 47.43 35.29 20.32
CA MET A 1 46.14 35.55 21.00
C MET A 1 45.70 34.29 21.78
N LYS A 2 45.98 34.21 23.09
CA LYS A 2 45.80 32.96 23.89
C LYS A 2 44.35 32.68 24.31
N ILE A 3 43.55 33.74 24.47
CA ILE A 3 42.14 33.65 24.91
C ILE A 3 41.25 32.96 23.88
N GLY A 4 41.43 33.26 22.59
CA GLY A 4 40.62 32.66 21.52
C GLY A 4 40.80 31.14 21.38
N ILE A 5 42.02 30.64 21.63
CA ILE A 5 42.29 29.18 21.63
C ILE A 5 41.60 28.51 22.83
N ALA A 6 41.69 29.12 24.02
CA ALA A 6 41.04 28.61 25.21
C ALA A 6 39.51 28.58 25.07
N MET A 7 38.91 29.64 24.54
CA MET A 7 37.47 29.70 24.25
C MET A 7 37.04 28.59 23.28
N ARG A 8 37.78 28.38 22.18
CA ARG A 8 37.48 27.30 21.22
C ARG A 8 37.43 25.93 21.89
N LYS A 9 38.43 25.61 22.72
CA LYS A 9 38.43 24.35 23.50
C LYS A 9 37.20 24.21 24.39
N VAL A 10 36.82 25.27 25.10
CA VAL A 10 35.62 25.25 25.97
C VAL A 10 34.34 25.02 25.16
N PHE A 11 34.19 25.68 24.01
CA PHE A 11 33.04 25.49 23.14
C PHE A 11 32.99 24.08 22.52
N GLU A 12 34.14 23.53 22.14
CA GLU A 12 34.26 22.15 21.66
C GLU A 12 33.82 21.15 22.73
N GLU A 13 34.29 21.29 23.96
CA GLU A 13 33.89 20.40 25.06
C GLU A 13 32.40 20.53 25.41
N ARG A 14 31.85 21.75 25.39
CA ARG A 14 30.40 21.97 25.57
C ARG A 14 29.59 21.29 24.47
N ARG A 15 30.05 21.36 23.21
CA ARG A 15 29.40 20.71 22.08
C ARG A 15 29.44 19.19 22.20
N LYS A 16 30.60 18.62 22.58
CA LYS A 16 30.74 17.18 22.82
C LYS A 16 29.77 16.71 23.89
N ARG A 17 29.70 17.41 25.03
CA ARG A 17 28.77 17.09 26.11
C ARG A 17 27.31 17.16 25.66
N LYS A 18 26.94 18.21 24.92
CA LYS A 18 25.57 18.34 24.39
C LYS A 18 25.22 17.18 23.45
N LYS A 19 26.13 16.83 22.53
CA LYS A 19 25.94 15.71 21.62
C LYS A 19 25.79 14.39 22.36
N LEU A 20 26.59 14.16 23.41
CA LEU A 20 26.48 12.96 24.25
C LEU A 20 25.13 12.89 24.97
N GLN A 21 24.62 14.02 25.48
CA GLN A 21 23.30 14.08 26.09
C GLN A 21 22.19 13.77 25.08
N GLU A 22 22.27 14.33 23.87
CA GLU A 22 21.31 14.06 22.79
C GLU A 22 21.31 12.57 22.42
N ILE A 23 22.49 11.96 22.26
CA ILE A 23 22.62 10.53 21.98
C ILE A 23 22.03 9.68 23.10
N CYS A 24 22.36 9.97 24.36
CA CYS A 24 21.85 9.24 25.52
C CYS A 24 20.31 9.32 25.60
N LEU A 25 19.73 10.49 25.30
CA LEU A 25 18.27 10.66 25.27
C LEU A 25 17.63 9.80 24.16
N LEU A 26 18.23 9.76 22.98
CA LEU A 26 17.74 8.93 21.87
C LEU A 26 17.82 7.43 22.22
N GLU A 27 18.94 6.99 22.78
CA GLU A 27 19.12 5.60 23.24
C GLU A 27 18.10 5.24 24.32
N TRP A 28 17.84 6.14 25.27
CA TRP A 28 16.82 5.94 26.30
C TRP A 28 15.41 5.86 25.73
N GLU A 29 15.07 6.74 24.79
CA GLU A 29 13.78 6.71 24.10
C GLU A 29 13.57 5.37 23.39
N GLU A 30 14.58 4.89 22.65
CA GLU A 30 14.55 3.61 21.95
C GLU A 30 14.38 2.42 22.92
N ILE A 31 15.15 2.38 24.01
CA ILE A 31 15.06 1.29 25.00
C ILE A 31 13.69 1.27 25.67
N ILE A 32 13.14 2.45 26.03
CA ILE A 32 11.82 2.54 26.66
C ILE A 32 10.74 2.13 25.67
N ALA A 33 10.82 2.60 24.42
CA ALA A 33 9.87 2.23 23.38
C ALA A 33 9.87 0.72 23.15
N GLU A 34 11.04 0.10 23.07
CA GLU A 34 11.18 -1.34 22.87
C GLU A 34 10.67 -2.14 24.07
N ALA A 35 11.00 -1.73 25.30
CA ALA A 35 10.46 -2.36 26.50
C ALA A 35 8.94 -2.26 26.58
N ALA A 36 8.36 -1.11 26.22
CA ALA A 36 6.93 -0.89 26.17
C ALA A 36 6.25 -1.69 25.05
N ARG A 37 6.95 -1.92 23.93
CA ARG A 37 6.49 -2.74 22.81
C ARG A 37 6.45 -4.22 23.18
N ILE A 38 7.50 -4.75 23.79
CA ILE A 38 7.58 -6.16 24.21
C ILE A 38 6.60 -6.46 25.34
N GLY A 39 6.44 -5.53 26.29
CA GLY A 39 5.67 -5.76 27.51
C GLY A 39 6.47 -6.51 28.59
N ALA A 40 5.91 -6.60 29.79
CA ALA A 40 6.48 -7.37 30.90
C ALA A 40 6.22 -8.88 30.75
N SER A 41 6.80 -9.70 31.64
CA SER A 41 6.58 -11.15 31.63
C SER A 41 5.09 -11.48 31.82
N GLY A 42 4.49 -12.09 30.80
CA GLY A 42 3.06 -12.44 30.77
C GLY A 42 2.15 -11.39 30.14
N GLU A 43 2.70 -10.27 29.67
CA GLU A 43 1.99 -9.31 28.81
C GLU A 43 2.21 -9.66 27.34
N ASP A 44 1.22 -9.32 26.50
CA ASP A 44 1.32 -9.49 25.06
C ASP A 44 2.11 -8.35 24.43
N GLU A 45 2.86 -8.67 23.37
CA GLU A 45 3.61 -7.69 22.59
C GLU A 45 2.66 -6.70 21.86
N LEU A 46 2.87 -5.41 22.06
CA LEU A 46 2.06 -4.35 21.48
C LEU A 46 2.47 -4.07 20.03
N GLN A 47 1.59 -4.40 19.09
CA GLN A 47 1.79 -4.14 17.66
C GLN A 47 1.32 -2.71 17.30
N TRP A 48 2.15 -1.70 17.57
CA TRP A 48 1.78 -0.28 17.40
C TRP A 48 1.44 0.11 15.95
N ASP A 49 2.03 -0.57 14.97
CA ASP A 49 1.84 -0.33 13.55
C ASP A 49 0.81 -1.28 12.89
N ALA A 50 0.17 -2.16 13.67
CA ALA A 50 -0.76 -3.17 13.16
C ALA A 50 -1.87 -2.57 12.30
N TYR A 51 -2.41 -1.42 12.70
CA TYR A 51 -3.44 -0.73 11.93
C TYR A 51 -2.91 -0.23 10.57
N GLY A 52 -1.70 0.33 10.56
CA GLY A 52 -1.06 0.80 9.33
C GLY A 52 -0.80 -0.34 8.35
N ILE A 53 -0.24 -1.44 8.86
CA ILE A 53 0.02 -2.66 8.08
C ILE A 53 -1.29 -3.23 7.53
N LEU A 54 -2.32 -3.35 8.36
CA LEU A 54 -3.61 -3.89 7.95
C LEU A 54 -4.26 -3.01 6.88
N LYS A 55 -4.25 -1.70 7.07
CA LYS A 55 -4.79 -0.73 6.12
C LYS A 55 -4.08 -0.82 4.77
N GLU A 56 -2.76 -0.89 4.76
CA GLU A 56 -1.96 -1.01 3.53
C GLU A 56 -2.27 -2.32 2.81
N LYS A 57 -2.33 -3.44 3.55
CA LYS A 57 -2.71 -4.73 2.99
C LYS A 57 -4.11 -4.69 2.35
N MET A 58 -5.10 -4.13 3.04
CA MET A 58 -6.46 -3.99 2.50
C MET A 58 -6.51 -3.13 1.25
N HIS A 59 -5.70 -2.06 1.20
CA HIS A 59 -5.61 -1.21 0.01
C HIS A 59 -5.02 -1.99 -1.18
N GLN A 60 -3.97 -2.77 -0.96
CA GLN A 60 -3.36 -3.61 -1.98
C GLN A 60 -4.32 -4.70 -2.48
N ASP A 61 -5.02 -5.37 -1.56
CA ASP A 61 -6.02 -6.40 -1.90
C ASP A 61 -7.15 -5.80 -2.76
N TRP A 62 -7.62 -4.60 -2.40
CA TRP A 62 -8.63 -3.89 -3.17
C TRP A 62 -8.15 -3.54 -4.59
N LEU A 63 -6.91 -3.05 -4.74
CA LEU A 63 -6.32 -2.77 -6.05
C LEU A 63 -6.20 -4.03 -6.90
N GLN A 64 -5.81 -5.17 -6.30
CA GLN A 64 -5.73 -6.45 -7.00
C GLN A 64 -7.10 -6.88 -7.54
N VAL A 65 -8.17 -6.76 -6.74
CA VAL A 65 -9.53 -7.09 -7.18
C VAL A 65 -9.92 -6.23 -8.39
N ILE A 66 -9.69 -4.92 -8.34
CA ILE A 66 -9.98 -4.02 -9.47
C ILE A 66 -9.21 -4.42 -10.73
N GLU A 67 -7.93 -4.76 -10.57
CA GLU A 67 -7.10 -5.15 -11.72
C GLU A 67 -7.56 -6.49 -12.33
N MET A 68 -7.94 -7.45 -11.48
CA MET A 68 -8.53 -8.71 -11.94
C MET A 68 -9.85 -8.48 -12.70
N GLU A 69 -10.72 -7.60 -12.21
CA GLU A 69 -11.97 -7.22 -12.89
C GLU A 69 -11.70 -6.58 -14.25
N LYS A 70 -10.76 -5.63 -14.33
CA LYS A 70 -10.34 -5.01 -15.60
C LYS A 70 -9.78 -6.06 -16.57
N ALA A 71 -8.94 -6.97 -16.09
CA ALA A 71 -8.38 -8.04 -16.90
C ALA A 71 -9.45 -9.02 -17.40
N MET A 72 -10.47 -9.34 -16.58
CA MET A 72 -11.62 -10.15 -16.99
C MET A 72 -12.51 -9.43 -18.00
N ALA A 73 -12.81 -8.15 -17.79
CA ALA A 73 -13.57 -7.33 -18.74
C ALA A 73 -12.84 -7.22 -20.10
N SER A 74 -11.53 -6.98 -20.09
CA SER A 74 -10.70 -6.94 -21.30
C SER A 74 -10.71 -8.28 -22.06
N ARG A 75 -10.63 -9.41 -21.34
CA ARG A 75 -10.78 -10.75 -21.95
C ARG A 75 -12.17 -10.95 -22.54
N SER A 76 -13.23 -10.56 -21.82
CA SER A 76 -14.61 -10.65 -22.31
C SER A 76 -14.85 -9.83 -23.59
N VAL A 77 -14.25 -8.64 -23.70
CA VAL A 77 -14.34 -7.79 -24.90
C VAL A 77 -13.60 -8.43 -26.07
N LYS A 78 -12.43 -9.06 -25.84
CA LYS A 78 -11.68 -9.80 -26.87
C LYS A 78 -12.44 -11.05 -27.37
N THR A 79 -13.14 -11.77 -26.49
CA THR A 79 -13.96 -12.93 -26.87
C THR A 79 -15.25 -12.53 -27.60
N ARG A 80 -15.78 -11.32 -27.33
CA ARG A 80 -16.82 -10.68 -28.15
C ARG A 80 -16.21 -10.11 -29.45
N GLY A 81 -15.63 -11.01 -30.26
CA GLY A 81 -15.19 -10.67 -31.61
C GLY A 81 -16.32 -10.01 -32.42
N PRO A 82 -16.01 -9.19 -33.43
CA PRO A 82 -17.03 -8.53 -34.24
C PRO A 82 -17.97 -9.59 -34.80
N LEU A 83 -19.26 -9.49 -34.47
CA LEU A 83 -20.29 -10.36 -35.01
C LEU A 83 -20.18 -10.34 -36.53
N ASN A 84 -19.68 -11.42 -37.12
CA ASN A 84 -19.47 -11.55 -38.56
C ASN A 84 -20.77 -11.11 -39.29
N GLN A 85 -20.63 -10.28 -40.34
CA GLN A 85 -21.72 -9.74 -41.15
C GLN A 85 -22.71 -10.83 -41.62
N LEU A 86 -22.23 -12.05 -41.86
CA LEU A 86 -23.06 -13.23 -42.18
C LEU A 86 -24.03 -13.61 -41.05
N SER A 87 -23.57 -13.53 -39.80
CA SER A 87 -24.38 -13.78 -38.59
C SER A 87 -25.41 -12.67 -38.35
N ARG A 88 -25.12 -11.42 -38.76
CA ARG A 88 -26.11 -10.34 -38.80
C ARG A 88 -27.19 -10.61 -39.84
N ARG A 89 -26.82 -10.99 -41.07
CA ARG A 89 -27.75 -11.34 -42.16
C ARG A 89 -28.72 -12.47 -41.80
N ARG A 90 -28.23 -13.54 -41.15
CA ARG A 90 -29.09 -14.68 -40.72
C ARG A 90 -30.16 -14.28 -39.69
N ARG A 91 -29.92 -13.26 -38.86
CA ARG A 91 -30.89 -12.76 -37.87
C ARG A 91 -32.06 -12.01 -38.51
N TYR A 92 -31.78 -11.15 -39.48
CA TYR A 92 -32.82 -10.45 -40.25
C TYR A 92 -33.64 -11.41 -41.11
N GLN A 93 -33.01 -12.44 -41.71
CA GLN A 93 -33.71 -13.48 -42.46
C GLN A 93 -34.65 -14.34 -41.59
N ARG A 94 -34.33 -14.56 -40.31
CA ARG A 94 -35.22 -15.25 -39.36
C ARG A 94 -36.42 -14.40 -38.93
N GLN A 95 -36.27 -13.07 -38.86
CA GLN A 95 -37.37 -12.15 -38.55
C GLN A 95 -38.23 -11.78 -39.77
N SER A 96 -37.73 -12.01 -40.99
CA SER A 96 -38.40 -11.67 -42.25
C SER A 96 -39.26 -12.80 -42.84
N LYS A 97 -39.35 -13.98 -42.23
CA LYS A 97 -40.29 -15.00 -42.72
C LYS A 97 -41.70 -14.65 -42.23
N PRO A 98 -42.65 -14.31 -43.13
CA PRO A 98 -44.02 -14.12 -42.70
C PRO A 98 -44.59 -15.49 -42.32
N ASN A 99 -45.42 -15.51 -41.28
CA ASN A 99 -46.31 -16.62 -40.97
C ASN A 99 -47.22 -16.85 -42.17
N GLY A 100 -46.80 -17.72 -43.08
CA GLY A 100 -47.55 -18.16 -44.24
C GLY A 100 -48.09 -19.56 -44.01
N GLN A 101 -49.38 -19.60 -43.69
CA GLN A 101 -50.38 -20.62 -44.02
C GLN A 101 -49.98 -22.10 -43.83
N ILE A 102 -50.60 -22.72 -42.82
CA ILE A 102 -50.90 -24.15 -42.84
C ILE A 102 -52.42 -24.26 -43.02
N LEU A 103 -52.80 -25.01 -44.06
CA LEU A 103 -54.16 -25.46 -44.38
C LEU A 103 -54.79 -26.26 -43.25
#